data_AF-A0A150WRX8-F1
#
_entry.id   AF-A0A150WRX8-F1
#
_cell.length_a   1.000
_cell.length_b   1.000
_cell.length_c   1.000
_cell.angle_alpha   90.00
_cell.angle_beta   90.00
_cell.angle_gamma   90.00
#
_symmetry.space_group_name_H-M   'P 1'
#
loop_
_entity.id
_entity.type
_entity.pdbx_description
1 polymer ?
#
loop_
_entity_poly.entity_id
_entity_poly.type
_entity_poly.pdbx_seq_one_letter_code
_entity_poly.pdbx_strand_id
1 'polypeptide(L)'
;MKRGLALISAACLILGFQNCSQSNLQSGVGLGQDVSITAPKNLSTGEDTSGVTAKVTFVEVPNMSDSSSAAQKASGEITQYRLVVSLQSGTINLMDNRNEVLEKRCLSSSSLQEIKTILSGSSICAAAVSAGDVCAQVYSPGYASLYADDERINLGERRDSCGHGHKDLCGSVADVFQNYISHLRNHWAEMSCE
;
A
#
# COMPACT_ATOMS: atom_id res chain seq x y z
N MET A 1 57.32 -29.52 26.26
CA MET A 1 56.87 -29.85 24.90
C MET A 1 55.35 -29.74 24.82
N LYS A 2 54.80 -28.55 24.54
CA LYS A 2 53.36 -28.27 24.39
C LYS A 2 53.19 -27.05 23.48
N ARG A 3 53.29 -27.23 22.16
CA ARG A 3 53.09 -26.15 21.16
C ARG A 3 52.32 -26.59 19.91
N GLY A 4 51.61 -27.72 19.98
CA GLY A 4 50.93 -28.32 18.82
C GLY A 4 49.44 -28.55 18.97
N LEU A 5 48.75 -27.87 19.91
CA LEU A 5 47.33 -28.15 20.19
C LEU A 5 46.40 -26.93 20.08
N ALA A 6 46.90 -25.76 19.67
CA ALA A 6 46.11 -24.52 19.59
C ALA A 6 45.69 -24.14 18.15
N LEU A 7 46.09 -24.91 17.13
CA LEU A 7 45.85 -24.58 15.71
C LEU A 7 44.71 -25.39 15.06
N ILE A 8 44.11 -26.36 15.78
CA ILE A 8 43.04 -27.21 15.23
C ILE A 8 41.65 -26.69 15.62
N SER A 9 41.51 -25.92 16.71
CA SER A 9 40.22 -25.41 17.18
C SER A 9 39.71 -24.17 16.42
N ALA A 10 40.56 -23.50 15.63
CA ALA A 10 40.15 -22.35 14.80
C ALA A 10 39.66 -22.76 13.39
N ALA A 11 40.00 -23.97 12.92
CA ALA A 11 39.64 -24.44 11.58
C ALA A 11 38.22 -25.06 11.49
N CYS A 12 37.64 -25.49 12.60
CA CYS A 12 36.28 -26.07 12.60
C CYS A 12 35.15 -25.04 12.67
N LEU A 13 35.43 -23.77 12.99
CA LEU A 13 34.40 -22.72 13.07
C LEU A 13 34.09 -22.03 11.73
N ILE A 14 34.90 -22.27 10.68
CA ILE A 14 34.75 -21.58 9.39
C ILE A 14 34.02 -22.44 8.33
N LEU A 15 33.86 -23.75 8.56
CA LEU A 15 33.18 -24.66 7.61
C LEU A 15 31.68 -24.89 7.92
N GLY A 16 31.13 -24.23 8.93
CA GLY A 16 29.71 -24.38 9.34
C GLY A 16 28.70 -23.46 8.63
N PHE A 17 29.14 -22.55 7.74
CA PHE A 17 28.27 -21.48 7.18
C PHE A 17 28.08 -21.51 5.66
N GLN A 18 28.15 -22.67 5.00
CA GLN A 18 27.95 -22.72 3.54
C GLN A 18 26.95 -23.73 3.00
N ASN A 19 26.03 -24.31 3.81
CA ASN A 19 25.01 -25.19 3.20
C ASN A 19 23.65 -25.31 3.90
N CYS A 20 22.98 -24.18 4.14
CA CYS A 20 21.52 -24.14 4.30
C CYS A 20 20.91 -23.08 3.37
N SER A 21 21.21 -23.17 2.07
CA SER A 21 20.46 -22.50 1.01
C SER A 21 19.71 -23.58 0.24
N GLN A 22 18.65 -24.10 0.85
CA GLN A 22 17.47 -24.69 0.22
C GLN A 22 16.58 -25.34 1.30
N SER A 23 15.96 -24.49 2.12
CA SER A 23 14.69 -24.86 2.74
C SER A 23 13.59 -24.17 1.94
N ASN A 24 13.05 -24.90 0.96
CA ASN A 24 11.69 -24.65 0.50
C ASN A 24 10.74 -24.76 1.70
N LEU A 25 9.72 -23.90 1.72
CA LEU A 25 8.69 -23.72 2.75
C LEU A 25 9.09 -22.86 3.94
N GLN A 26 9.25 -21.56 3.67
CA GLN A 26 9.07 -20.52 4.69
C GLN A 26 7.57 -20.26 4.89
N SER A 27 6.91 -21.17 5.63
CA SER A 27 5.80 -20.77 6.50
C SER A 27 6.43 -20.04 7.70
N GLY A 28 6.80 -18.78 7.46
CA GLY A 28 7.40 -17.91 8.46
C GLY A 28 6.57 -16.65 8.57
N VAL A 29 5.85 -16.53 9.68
CA VAL A 29 5.27 -15.28 10.19
C VAL A 29 6.42 -14.28 10.32
N GLY A 30 6.65 -13.50 9.28
CA GLY A 30 7.69 -12.47 9.21
C GLY A 30 7.11 -11.15 9.69
N LEU A 31 7.40 -10.80 10.94
CA LEU A 31 7.35 -9.42 11.43
C LEU A 31 8.33 -8.59 10.59
N GLY A 32 7.85 -8.04 9.47
CA GLY A 32 8.66 -7.25 8.53
C GLY A 32 8.51 -7.63 7.06
N GLN A 33 7.39 -8.21 6.63
CA GLN A 33 7.10 -8.27 5.19
C GLN A 33 6.94 -6.86 4.63
N ASP A 34 7.94 -6.40 3.89
CA ASP A 34 7.85 -5.23 3.05
C ASP A 34 6.78 -5.49 1.99
N VAL A 35 5.81 -4.58 1.89
CA VAL A 35 4.75 -4.66 0.89
C VAL A 35 5.31 -4.11 -0.41
N SER A 36 5.23 -4.90 -1.47
CA SER A 36 5.62 -4.45 -2.80
C SER A 36 4.55 -4.76 -3.82
N ILE A 37 4.38 -3.87 -4.78
CA ILE A 37 3.48 -4.02 -5.92
C ILE A 37 4.29 -3.98 -7.20
N THR A 38 3.80 -4.65 -8.25
CA THR A 38 4.38 -4.48 -9.58
C THR A 38 3.66 -3.34 -10.29
N ALA A 39 4.36 -2.25 -10.59
CA ALA A 39 3.82 -1.09 -11.29
C ALA A 39 4.49 -0.91 -12.66
N PRO A 40 3.79 -0.38 -13.69
CA PRO A 40 4.41 -0.09 -14.98
C PRO A 40 5.51 0.97 -14.83
N LYS A 41 6.61 0.81 -15.58
CA LYS A 41 7.84 1.63 -15.49
C LYS A 41 7.61 3.12 -15.68
N ASN A 42 6.60 3.48 -16.46
CA ASN A 42 6.13 4.85 -16.63
C ASN A 42 4.68 4.98 -16.14
N LEU A 43 4.53 5.35 -14.87
CA LEU A 43 3.23 5.68 -14.30
C LEU A 43 2.57 6.89 -15.01
N SER A 44 3.33 7.73 -15.72
CA SER A 44 2.81 8.95 -16.35
C SER A 44 2.34 8.80 -17.81
N THR A 45 2.78 7.77 -18.54
CA THR A 45 2.57 7.69 -20.00
C THR A 45 1.91 6.41 -20.50
N GLY A 46 1.62 5.43 -19.65
CA GLY A 46 0.88 4.22 -20.06
C GLY A 46 1.64 3.28 -21.01
N GLU A 47 2.82 3.66 -21.48
CA GLU A 47 3.74 2.82 -22.24
C GLU A 47 4.90 2.37 -21.34
N ASP A 48 4.77 1.16 -20.80
CA ASP A 48 5.87 0.21 -20.63
C ASP A 48 5.35 -1.09 -19.97
N THR A 49 5.53 -2.21 -20.67
CA THR A 49 5.15 -3.58 -20.24
C THR A 49 6.14 -4.23 -19.29
N SER A 50 7.23 -3.54 -18.94
CA SER A 50 8.18 -4.01 -17.93
C SER A 50 7.77 -3.49 -16.56
N GLY A 51 7.16 -4.36 -15.75
CA GLY A 51 6.80 -4.04 -14.37
C GLY A 51 8.03 -3.82 -13.49
N VAL A 52 8.05 -2.73 -12.74
CA VAL A 52 9.02 -2.48 -11.67
C VAL A 52 8.34 -2.80 -10.34
N THR A 53 9.03 -3.55 -9.50
CA THR A 53 8.59 -3.80 -8.13
C THR A 53 8.83 -2.54 -7.30
N ALA A 54 7.77 -1.93 -6.80
CA ALA A 54 7.81 -0.73 -5.98
C ALA A 54 7.32 -1.01 -4.56
N LYS A 55 7.99 -0.46 -3.53
CA LYS A 55 7.62 -0.66 -2.13
C LYS A 55 6.50 0.30 -1.74
N VAL A 56 5.40 -0.26 -1.23
CA VAL A 56 4.26 0.53 -0.73
C VAL A 56 4.45 0.84 0.74
N THR A 57 4.42 2.11 1.09
CA THR A 57 4.61 2.59 2.47
C THR A 57 3.30 3.04 3.11
N PHE A 58 2.46 3.74 2.34
CA PHE A 58 1.19 4.26 2.81
C PHE A 58 0.04 3.94 1.86
N VAL A 59 -1.15 3.79 2.45
CA VAL A 59 -2.44 3.77 1.74
C VAL A 59 -3.24 4.97 2.19
N GLU A 60 -3.69 5.78 1.25
CA GLU A 60 -4.59 6.91 1.50
C GLU A 60 -6.02 6.58 1.05
N VAL A 61 -6.99 6.89 1.90
CA VAL A 61 -8.42 6.84 1.57
C VAL A 61 -8.96 8.27 1.52
N PRO A 62 -9.33 8.78 0.33
CA PRO A 62 -9.77 10.16 0.17
C PRO A 62 -11.23 10.37 0.59
N ASN A 63 -11.64 11.65 0.67
CA ASN A 63 -13.03 12.08 0.81
C ASN A 63 -13.76 11.48 2.02
N MET A 64 -13.10 11.51 3.18
CA MET A 64 -13.73 11.14 4.44
C MET A 64 -14.73 12.22 4.85
N SER A 65 -16.01 11.96 4.64
CA SER A 65 -17.10 12.78 5.16
C SER A 65 -17.44 12.32 6.58
N ASP A 66 -16.58 12.62 7.55
CA ASP A 66 -16.82 12.16 8.91
C ASP A 66 -17.74 13.10 9.68
N SER A 67 -19.05 12.87 9.57
CA SER A 67 -20.09 13.60 10.31
C SER A 67 -19.97 13.47 11.84
N SER A 68 -19.13 12.54 12.31
CA SER A 68 -18.76 12.31 13.71
C SER A 68 -17.57 13.13 14.19
N SER A 69 -16.72 13.65 13.30
CA SER A 69 -15.58 14.44 13.72
C SER A 69 -16.07 15.75 14.36
N ALA A 70 -15.67 16.00 15.61
CA ALA A 70 -16.01 17.24 16.31
C ALA A 70 -15.58 18.49 15.51
N ALA A 71 -14.57 18.35 14.64
CA ALA A 71 -14.07 19.36 13.73
C ALA A 71 -15.07 19.76 12.61
N GLN A 72 -15.88 18.83 12.08
CA GLN A 72 -16.89 19.15 11.06
C GLN A 72 -18.07 19.94 11.61
N LYS A 73 -18.48 19.69 12.86
CA LYS A 73 -19.61 20.40 13.48
C LYS A 73 -19.34 21.88 13.75
N ALA A 74 -18.08 22.29 13.79
CA ALA A 74 -17.69 23.66 14.17
C ALA A 74 -17.41 24.59 12.97
N SER A 75 -17.05 24.07 11.79
CA SER A 75 -16.47 24.90 10.73
C SER A 75 -17.41 25.25 9.57
N GLY A 76 -18.46 24.47 9.29
CA GLY A 76 -19.36 24.74 8.14
C GLY A 76 -18.68 24.70 6.75
N GLU A 77 -17.35 24.53 6.71
CA GLU A 77 -16.55 24.29 5.53
C GLU A 77 -16.57 22.80 5.21
N ILE A 78 -16.71 22.47 3.92
CA ILE A 78 -16.54 21.10 3.40
C ILE A 78 -15.04 20.79 3.44
N THR A 79 -14.51 20.59 4.63
CA THR A 79 -13.11 20.22 4.81
C THR A 79 -12.98 18.77 4.33
N GLN A 80 -12.24 18.58 3.23
CA GLN A 80 -11.95 17.25 2.70
C GLN A 80 -10.90 16.60 3.60
N TYR A 81 -11.32 15.59 4.36
CA TYR A 81 -10.41 14.78 5.15
C TYR A 81 -9.99 13.53 4.38
N ARG A 82 -8.86 12.97 4.78
CA ARG A 82 -8.32 11.71 4.24
C ARG A 82 -7.78 10.83 5.37
N LEU A 83 -7.94 9.52 5.24
CA LEU A 83 -7.23 8.58 6.11
C LEU A 83 -5.89 8.25 5.47
N VAL A 84 -4.81 8.28 6.24
CA VAL A 84 -3.49 7.81 5.82
C VAL A 84 -3.07 6.66 6.72
N VAL A 85 -2.95 5.48 6.11
CA VAL A 85 -2.59 4.23 6.78
C VAL A 85 -1.12 3.91 6.53
N SER A 86 -0.34 3.78 7.59
CA SER A 86 1.02 3.28 7.54
C SER A 86 1.01 1.75 7.43
N LEU A 87 1.56 1.20 6.35
CA LEU A 87 1.71 -0.25 6.21
C LEU A 87 2.83 -0.80 7.11
N GLN A 88 3.73 0.05 7.62
CA GLN A 88 4.75 -0.38 8.57
C GLN A 88 4.16 -0.65 9.95
N SER A 89 3.39 0.31 10.49
CA SER A 89 2.92 0.29 11.88
C SER A 89 1.43 -0.02 12.04
N GLY A 90 0.63 0.02 10.97
CA GLY A 90 -0.82 -0.03 11.05
C GLY A 90 -1.48 1.24 11.58
N THR A 91 -0.70 2.32 11.82
CA THR A 91 -1.26 3.60 12.26
C THR A 91 -2.16 4.19 11.17
N ILE A 92 -3.33 4.67 11.57
CA ILE A 92 -4.28 5.40 10.75
C ILE A 92 -4.30 6.84 11.24
N ASN A 93 -3.98 7.80 10.38
CA ASN A 93 -4.10 9.22 10.67
C ASN A 93 -5.26 9.81 9.87
N LEU A 94 -6.23 10.44 10.55
CA LEU A 94 -7.17 11.34 9.90
C LEU A 94 -6.44 12.67 9.66
N MET A 95 -6.28 13.05 8.41
CA MET A 95 -5.57 14.26 8.01
C MET A 95 -6.50 15.24 7.31
N ASP A 96 -6.28 16.52 7.52
CA ASP A 96 -6.93 17.59 6.76
C ASP A 96 -6.17 17.92 5.47
N ASN A 97 -6.64 18.95 4.76
CA ASN A 97 -6.01 19.45 3.54
C ASN A 97 -4.68 20.19 3.77
N ARG A 98 -4.34 20.53 5.02
CA ARG A 98 -3.04 21.13 5.42
C ARG A 98 -2.03 20.07 5.87
N ASN A 99 -2.40 18.79 5.78
CA ASN A 99 -1.62 17.66 6.28
C ASN A 99 -1.45 17.66 7.81
N GLU A 100 -2.36 18.31 8.55
CA GLU A 100 -2.41 18.21 10.00
C GLU A 100 -3.11 16.92 10.41
N VAL A 101 -2.53 16.21 11.38
CA VAL A 101 -3.14 15.01 11.96
C VAL A 101 -4.18 15.45 12.98
N LEU A 102 -5.45 15.20 12.68
CA LEU A 102 -6.57 15.54 13.55
C LEU A 102 -6.85 14.44 14.57
N GLU A 103 -6.73 13.19 14.11
CA GLU A 103 -7.01 12.02 14.93
C GLU A 103 -6.10 10.87 14.50
N LYS A 104 -5.71 10.05 15.48
CA LYS A 104 -4.85 8.89 15.28
C LYS A 104 -5.52 7.64 15.83
N ARG A 105 -5.69 6.63 14.98
CA ARG A 105 -6.16 5.28 15.31
C ARG A 105 -5.15 4.24 14.82
N CYS A 106 -5.42 2.96 15.07
CA CYS A 106 -4.55 1.87 14.66
C CYS A 106 -5.38 0.72 14.09
N LEU A 107 -4.90 0.11 13.02
CA LEU A 107 -5.38 -1.19 12.56
C LEU A 107 -5.04 -2.26 13.60
N SER A 108 -5.92 -3.24 13.75
CA SER A 108 -5.57 -4.49 14.42
C SER A 108 -4.47 -5.21 13.64
N SER A 109 -3.74 -6.10 14.32
CA SER A 109 -2.71 -6.91 13.67
C SER A 109 -3.27 -7.75 12.51
N SER A 110 -4.51 -8.25 12.63
CA SER A 110 -5.17 -9.02 11.57
C SER A 110 -5.51 -8.15 10.36
N SER A 111 -6.10 -6.97 10.57
CA SER A 111 -6.42 -6.05 9.48
C SER A 111 -5.16 -5.51 8.79
N LEU A 112 -4.10 -5.23 9.55
CA LEU A 112 -2.80 -4.86 8.97
C LEU A 112 -2.23 -6.00 8.10
N GLN A 113 -2.31 -7.25 8.55
CA GLN A 113 -1.82 -8.37 7.76
C GLN A 113 -2.68 -8.60 6.51
N GLU A 114 -3.98 -8.39 6.59
CA GLU A 114 -4.90 -8.50 5.47
C GLU A 114 -4.56 -7.51 4.35
N ILE A 115 -4.43 -6.21 4.68
CA ILE A 115 -4.08 -5.20 3.67
C ILE A 115 -2.70 -5.47 3.06
N LYS A 116 -1.72 -5.91 3.85
CA LYS A 116 -0.39 -6.31 3.35
C LYS A 116 -0.49 -7.48 2.38
N THR A 117 -1.33 -8.46 2.68
CA THR A 117 -1.50 -9.66 1.85
C THR A 117 -2.17 -9.32 0.53
N ILE A 118 -3.21 -8.49 0.54
CA ILE A 118 -3.89 -8.01 -0.66
C ILE A 118 -2.89 -7.30 -1.59
N LEU A 119 -2.05 -6.42 -1.04
CA LEU A 119 -1.12 -5.62 -1.82
C LEU A 119 0.11 -6.40 -2.31
N SER A 120 0.69 -7.29 -1.49
CA SER A 120 1.97 -7.99 -1.80
C SER A 120 1.92 -8.95 -2.99
N GLY A 121 0.72 -9.32 -3.46
CA GLY A 121 0.53 -10.15 -4.65
C GLY A 121 -0.06 -9.38 -5.85
N SER A 122 -0.24 -8.06 -5.72
CA SER A 122 -0.98 -7.27 -6.69
C SER A 122 -0.06 -6.58 -7.71
N SER A 123 -0.62 -6.32 -8.88
CA SER A 123 0.00 -5.53 -9.94
C SER A 123 -0.91 -4.37 -10.31
N ILE A 124 -0.34 -3.27 -10.75
CA ILE A 124 -1.08 -2.10 -11.25
C ILE A 124 -1.33 -2.27 -12.73
N CYS A 125 -2.60 -2.21 -13.12
CA CYS A 125 -3.06 -2.20 -14.49
C CYS A 125 -3.49 -0.78 -14.87
N ALA A 126 -3.21 -0.38 -16.11
CA ALA A 126 -3.70 0.87 -16.68
C ALA A 126 -4.63 0.57 -17.86
N ALA A 127 -5.62 1.44 -18.09
CA ALA A 127 -6.43 1.34 -19.30
C ALA A 127 -5.57 1.67 -20.53
N ALA A 128 -5.64 0.81 -21.55
CA ALA A 128 -5.08 1.14 -22.86
C ALA A 128 -6.04 2.11 -23.55
N VAL A 129 -5.58 3.34 -23.80
CA VAL A 129 -6.39 4.34 -24.51
C VAL A 129 -5.78 4.61 -25.87
N SER A 130 -6.62 4.61 -26.92
CA SER A 130 -6.15 4.79 -28.30
C SER A 130 -6.12 6.28 -28.65
N ALA A 131 -5.07 6.71 -29.35
CA ALA A 131 -4.83 8.12 -29.72
C ALA A 131 -5.84 8.75 -30.71
N GLY A 132 -6.99 8.12 -30.95
CA GLY A 132 -8.05 8.60 -31.85
C GLY A 132 -9.45 8.60 -31.23
N ASP A 133 -9.59 8.24 -29.96
CA ASP A 133 -10.90 8.13 -29.31
C ASP A 133 -11.43 9.51 -28.90
N VAL A 134 -12.70 9.79 -29.23
CA VAL A 134 -13.39 11.01 -28.78
C VAL A 134 -13.95 10.74 -27.38
N CYS A 135 -13.34 11.37 -26.39
CA CYS A 135 -13.66 11.15 -24.98
C CYS A 135 -14.51 12.28 -24.41
N ALA A 136 -15.58 11.94 -23.68
CA ALA A 136 -16.32 12.91 -22.89
C ALA A 136 -15.54 13.21 -21.60
N GLN A 137 -15.54 14.48 -21.19
CA GLN A 137 -14.90 14.92 -19.96
C GLN A 137 -15.74 14.47 -18.74
N VAL A 138 -15.49 13.25 -18.27
CA VAL A 138 -16.12 12.65 -17.10
C VAL A 138 -15.03 12.31 -16.09
N TYR A 139 -14.98 13.04 -14.98
CA TYR A 139 -14.04 12.77 -13.89
C TYR A 139 -14.68 11.86 -12.83
N SER A 140 -13.98 10.80 -12.47
CA SER A 140 -14.30 9.94 -11.34
C SER A 140 -13.09 9.88 -10.41
N PRO A 141 -13.22 10.31 -9.13
CA PRO A 141 -12.12 10.25 -8.18
C PRO A 141 -11.79 8.78 -7.84
N GLY A 142 -10.51 8.52 -7.57
CA GLY A 142 -10.07 7.21 -7.09
C GLY A 142 -10.63 6.86 -5.71
N TYR A 143 -10.75 5.56 -5.43
CA TYR A 143 -11.22 5.05 -4.13
C TYR A 143 -10.09 4.97 -3.09
N ALA A 144 -8.84 4.90 -3.52
CA ALA A 144 -7.65 4.90 -2.68
C ALA A 144 -6.44 5.47 -3.43
N SER A 145 -5.38 5.81 -2.71
CA SER A 145 -4.07 6.10 -3.28
C SER A 145 -2.98 5.27 -2.60
N LEU A 146 -2.04 4.73 -3.38
CA LEU A 146 -0.85 4.05 -2.86
C LEU A 146 0.36 4.99 -2.95
N TYR A 147 1.16 5.03 -1.91
CA TYR A 147 2.48 5.68 -1.93
C TYR A 147 3.54 4.60 -2.14
N ALA A 148 4.01 4.47 -3.38
CA ALA A 148 4.95 3.45 -3.82
C ALA A 148 6.24 4.11 -4.31
N ASP A 149 7.38 3.85 -3.65
CA ASP A 149 8.69 4.47 -3.96
C ASP A 149 8.62 5.98 -4.23
N ASP A 150 7.98 6.72 -3.32
CA ASP A 150 7.73 8.17 -3.38
C ASP A 150 6.75 8.66 -4.47
N GLU A 151 6.18 7.75 -5.27
CA GLU A 151 5.10 8.06 -6.20
C GLU A 151 3.72 7.80 -5.61
N ARG A 152 2.79 8.72 -5.87
CA ARG A 152 1.37 8.56 -5.53
C ARG A 152 0.60 7.96 -6.71
N ILE A 153 0.02 6.79 -6.51
CA ILE A 153 -0.81 6.08 -7.50
C ILE A 153 -2.26 6.15 -7.06
N ASN A 154 -3.10 6.88 -7.80
CA ASN A 154 -4.55 6.96 -7.53
C ASN A 154 -5.25 5.76 -8.16
N LEU A 155 -5.82 4.89 -7.33
CA LEU A 155 -6.51 3.68 -7.76
C LEU A 155 -7.98 3.97 -8.08
N GLY A 156 -8.44 3.48 -9.24
CA GLY A 156 -9.81 3.67 -9.72
C GLY A 156 -10.10 5.08 -10.27
N GLU A 157 -9.13 6.00 -10.29
CA GLU A 157 -9.30 7.32 -10.89
C GLU A 157 -9.64 7.19 -12.38
N ARG A 158 -10.53 8.04 -12.90
CA ARG A 158 -10.76 8.18 -14.34
C ARG A 158 -10.87 9.66 -14.67
N ARG A 159 -10.11 10.13 -15.66
CA ARG A 159 -10.14 11.55 -16.06
C ARG A 159 -11.15 11.85 -17.17
N ASP A 160 -11.54 10.81 -17.90
CA ASP A 160 -12.55 10.88 -18.94
C ASP A 160 -13.27 9.55 -19.17
N SER A 161 -14.22 9.55 -20.10
CA SER A 161 -14.99 8.37 -20.48
C SER A 161 -14.15 7.27 -21.13
N CYS A 162 -13.02 7.60 -21.76
CA CYS A 162 -12.11 6.63 -22.37
C CYS A 162 -11.21 5.93 -21.36
N GLY A 163 -11.16 6.44 -20.13
CA GLY A 163 -10.33 5.86 -19.07
C GLY A 163 -8.90 6.40 -19.08
N HIS A 164 -8.64 7.57 -19.67
CA HIS A 164 -7.32 8.19 -19.50
C HIS A 164 -7.03 8.42 -18.01
N GLY A 165 -5.78 8.12 -17.63
CA GLY A 165 -5.34 8.17 -16.24
C GLY A 165 -5.86 7.02 -15.36
N HIS A 166 -6.64 6.09 -15.90
CA HIS A 166 -7.12 4.95 -15.12
C HIS A 166 -5.99 4.00 -14.77
N LYS A 167 -5.82 3.82 -13.45
CA LYS A 167 -4.91 2.86 -12.84
C LYS A 167 -5.67 2.15 -11.73
N ASP A 168 -5.53 0.84 -11.64
CA ASP A 168 -6.11 0.06 -10.55
C ASP A 168 -5.29 -1.22 -10.31
N LEU A 169 -5.61 -1.98 -9.26
CA LEU A 169 -5.10 -3.33 -9.12
C LEU A 169 -5.64 -4.21 -10.27
N CYS A 170 -4.82 -5.14 -10.74
CA CYS A 170 -5.23 -6.05 -11.81
C CYS A 170 -6.19 -7.15 -11.31
N GLY A 171 -7.23 -7.42 -12.08
CA GLY A 171 -8.14 -8.56 -11.87
C GLY A 171 -9.01 -8.44 -10.62
N SER A 172 -9.43 -9.59 -10.07
CA SER A 172 -10.36 -9.66 -8.92
C SER A 172 -9.78 -9.09 -7.62
N VAL A 173 -8.47 -8.83 -7.56
CA VAL A 173 -7.82 -8.21 -6.40
C VAL A 173 -8.28 -6.77 -6.22
N ALA A 174 -8.66 -6.07 -7.30
CA ALA A 174 -9.25 -4.74 -7.23
C ALA A 174 -10.52 -4.73 -6.40
N ASP A 175 -11.46 -5.65 -6.68
CA ASP A 175 -12.74 -5.73 -5.97
C ASP A 175 -12.53 -6.04 -4.48
N VAL A 176 -11.60 -6.95 -4.16
CA VAL A 176 -11.25 -7.30 -2.78
C VAL A 176 -10.68 -6.08 -2.04
N PHE A 177 -9.75 -5.36 -2.68
CA PHE A 177 -9.14 -4.17 -2.08
C PHE A 177 -10.15 -3.02 -1.93
N GLN A 178 -11.01 -2.79 -2.92
CA GLN A 178 -12.09 -1.81 -2.83
C GLN A 178 -13.04 -2.10 -1.67
N ASN A 179 -13.41 -3.37 -1.48
CA ASN A 179 -14.23 -3.79 -0.33
C ASN A 179 -13.50 -3.58 1.00
N TYR A 180 -12.21 -3.92 1.09
CA TYR A 180 -11.40 -3.65 2.26
C TYR A 180 -11.34 -2.15 2.59
N ILE A 181 -11.12 -1.30 1.59
CA ILE A 181 -11.07 0.16 1.76
C ILE A 181 -12.44 0.71 2.18
N SER A 182 -13.53 0.20 1.61
CA SER A 182 -14.89 0.55 2.03
C SER A 182 -15.16 0.18 3.48
N HIS A 183 -14.77 -1.03 3.90
CA HIS A 183 -14.86 -1.47 5.29
C HIS A 183 -14.04 -0.58 6.23
N LEU A 184 -12.77 -0.31 5.88
CA LEU A 184 -11.91 0.59 6.64
C LEU A 184 -12.58 1.97 6.80
N ARG A 185 -13.06 2.58 5.71
CA ARG A 185 -13.74 3.87 5.74
C ARG A 185 -14.95 3.89 6.68
N ASN A 186 -15.73 2.81 6.72
CA ASN A 186 -16.96 2.77 7.52
C ASN A 186 -16.70 2.48 9.01
N HIS A 187 -15.60 1.80 9.33
CA HIS A 187 -15.33 1.31 10.69
C HIS A 187 -14.11 1.95 11.36
N TRP A 188 -13.39 2.87 10.70
CA TRP A 188 -12.15 3.44 11.25
C TRP A 188 -12.35 4.12 12.62
N ALA A 189 -13.50 4.75 12.86
CA ALA A 189 -13.82 5.46 14.11
C ALA A 189 -13.95 4.51 15.31
N GLU A 190 -14.25 3.23 15.05
CA GLU A 190 -14.36 2.17 16.07
C GLU A 190 -12.98 1.57 16.42
N MET A 191 -11.95 1.83 15.61
CA MET A 191 -10.62 1.28 15.81
C MET A 191 -9.85 2.09 16.87
N SER A 192 -9.03 1.44 17.69
CA SER A 192 -8.23 2.09 18.73
C SER A 192 -6.79 1.60 18.69
N CYS A 193 -5.85 2.46 19.09
CA CYS A 193 -4.51 2.01 19.43
C CYS A 193 -4.54 1.40 20.83
N GLU A 194 -3.98 0.20 20.98
CA GLU A 194 -3.76 -0.45 22.28
C GLU A 194 -2.61 0.18 23.05
#